data_AF-A0A3B3RED9-F1
#
_entry.id   AF-A0A3B3RED9-F1
#
_cell.length_a   1.000
_cell.length_b   1.000
_cell.length_c   1.000
_cell.angle_alpha   90.00
_cell.angle_beta   90.00
_cell.angle_gamma   90.00
#
_symmetry.space_group_name_H-M   'P 1'
#
loop_
_entity.id
_entity.type
_entity.pdbx_description
1 polymer ?
#
loop_
_entity_poly.entity_id
_entity_poly.type
_entity_poly.pdbx_seq_one_letter_code
_entity_poly.pdbx_strand_id
1 'polypeptide(L)'
;MSQNPPRPQHKQAEPRAKAGCPPITDVLVLRPNSTEFQDPLAYLDSVRERAEPYGLCRVTVPWLNIGMVFSTSCWSRDQNRLPFIDYLHTGADCIW
;
A
#
# COMPACT_ATOMS: atom_id res chain seq x y z
N MET A 1 -63.28 10.68 -17.37
CA MET A 1 -62.29 9.68 -17.80
C MET A 1 -60.96 10.38 -17.94
N SER A 2 -60.06 10.21 -16.97
CA SER A 2 -58.64 10.56 -17.11
C SER A 2 -57.87 9.56 -16.26
N GLN A 3 -57.42 8.49 -16.89
CA GLN A 3 -56.55 7.49 -16.28
C GLN A 3 -55.17 7.66 -16.91
N ASN A 4 -54.18 7.95 -16.07
CA ASN A 4 -52.79 8.18 -16.46
C ASN A 4 -52.16 6.90 -17.05
N PRO A 5 -51.25 7.02 -18.04
CA PRO A 5 -50.54 5.88 -18.61
C PRO A 5 -49.46 5.30 -17.66
N PRO A 6 -49.10 4.02 -17.78
CA PRO A 6 -48.22 3.32 -16.84
C PRO A 6 -46.75 3.72 -17.01
N ARG A 7 -46.04 3.87 -15.88
CA ARG A 7 -44.60 4.16 -15.82
C ARG A 7 -43.77 2.97 -16.37
N PRO A 8 -42.71 3.23 -17.15
CA PRO A 8 -41.83 2.18 -17.66
C PRO A 8 -41.03 1.53 -16.52
N GLN A 9 -41.08 0.20 -16.43
CA GLN A 9 -40.29 -0.56 -15.48
C GLN A 9 -38.82 -0.54 -15.91
N HIS A 10 -37.98 0.09 -15.10
CA HIS A 10 -36.53 0.06 -15.27
C HIS A 10 -36.05 -1.36 -14.93
N LYS A 11 -35.80 -2.18 -15.95
CA LYS A 11 -35.16 -3.51 -15.79
C LYS A 11 -33.85 -3.31 -15.03
N GLN A 12 -33.73 -3.91 -13.84
CA GLN A 12 -32.46 -3.99 -13.12
C GLN A 12 -31.46 -4.73 -14.01
N ALA A 13 -30.39 -4.04 -14.39
CA ALA A 13 -29.23 -4.69 -14.98
C ALA A 13 -28.51 -5.45 -13.85
N GLU A 14 -28.41 -6.76 -13.97
CA GLU A 14 -27.57 -7.57 -13.09
C GLU A 14 -26.13 -7.04 -13.09
N PRO A 15 -25.48 -6.92 -11.93
CA PRO A 15 -24.07 -6.58 -11.89
C PRO A 15 -23.29 -7.71 -12.55
N ARG A 16 -22.77 -7.44 -13.74
CA ARG A 16 -21.79 -8.29 -14.43
C ARG A 16 -20.61 -8.44 -13.46
N ALA A 17 -20.56 -9.57 -12.77
CA ALA A 17 -19.46 -9.91 -11.88
C ALA A 17 -18.17 -9.78 -12.70
N LYS A 18 -17.36 -8.76 -12.40
CA LYS A 18 -16.03 -8.64 -12.99
C LYS A 18 -15.24 -9.83 -12.50
N ALA A 19 -15.01 -10.77 -13.40
CA ALA A 19 -14.10 -11.87 -13.20
C ALA A 19 -12.73 -11.31 -12.78
N GLY A 20 -12.20 -11.79 -11.67
CA GLY A 20 -10.76 -11.92 -11.49
C GLY A 20 -9.98 -10.76 -10.87
N CYS A 21 -10.61 -9.80 -10.20
CA CYS A 21 -9.85 -9.09 -9.16
C CYS A 21 -9.96 -9.93 -7.89
N PRO A 22 -8.89 -10.64 -7.44
CA PRO A 22 -8.87 -11.12 -6.09
C PRO A 22 -9.20 -9.93 -5.15
N PRO A 23 -9.98 -10.15 -4.08
CA PRO A 23 -10.08 -9.14 -3.02
C PRO A 23 -8.65 -8.70 -2.68
N ILE A 24 -8.38 -7.43 -2.40
CA ILE A 24 -7.04 -6.94 -2.04
C ILE A 24 -6.56 -7.79 -0.84
N THR A 25 -5.94 -8.92 -1.15
CA THR A 25 -5.47 -9.93 -0.23
C THR A 25 -4.08 -9.50 0.13
N ASP A 26 -3.85 -9.35 1.43
CA ASP A 26 -2.58 -9.17 2.12
C ASP A 26 -1.38 -9.03 1.17
N VAL A 27 -1.04 -7.78 0.83
CA VAL A 27 0.11 -7.47 -0.03
C VAL A 27 1.37 -8.08 0.60
N LEU A 28 2.11 -8.87 -0.17
CA LEU A 28 3.33 -9.50 0.30
C LEU A 28 4.34 -8.43 0.74
N VAL A 29 4.70 -8.42 2.04
CA VAL A 29 5.75 -7.53 2.57
C VAL A 29 7.08 -8.24 2.54
N LEU A 30 8.03 -7.67 1.79
CA LEU A 30 9.37 -8.17 1.61
C LEU A 30 10.37 -7.32 2.40
N ARG A 31 11.30 -7.96 3.11
CA ARG A 31 12.34 -7.30 3.91
C ARG A 31 13.71 -7.80 3.47
N PRO A 32 14.37 -7.12 2.53
CA PRO A 32 15.68 -7.53 2.08
C PRO A 32 16.70 -7.39 3.21
N ASN A 33 17.67 -8.29 3.23
CA ASN A 33 18.87 -8.10 4.06
C ASN A 33 19.84 -7.11 3.40
N SER A 34 20.92 -6.75 4.10
CA SER A 34 21.89 -5.77 3.60
C SER A 34 22.55 -6.17 2.27
N THR A 35 22.73 -7.48 2.02
CA THR A 35 23.37 -8.00 0.80
C THR A 35 22.39 -8.00 -0.37
N GLU A 36 21.17 -8.45 -0.14
CA GLU A 36 20.07 -8.41 -1.12
C GLU A 36 19.74 -6.98 -1.55
N PHE A 37 19.86 -6.02 -0.64
CA PHE A 37 19.63 -4.61 -0.94
C PHE A 37 20.73 -3.97 -1.80
N GLN A 38 21.93 -4.57 -1.87
CA GLN A 38 23.01 -4.02 -2.73
C GLN A 38 22.70 -4.18 -4.23
N ASP A 39 22.05 -5.28 -4.61
CA ASP A 39 21.67 -5.56 -6.00
C ASP A 39 20.14 -5.72 -6.14
N PRO A 40 19.43 -4.61 -6.40
CA PRO A 40 17.98 -4.63 -6.46
C PRO A 40 17.44 -5.43 -7.65
N LEU A 41 18.18 -5.54 -8.76
CA LEU A 41 17.71 -6.30 -9.93
C LEU A 41 17.77 -7.80 -9.66
N ALA A 42 18.89 -8.28 -9.13
CA ALA A 42 19.02 -9.68 -8.70
C ALA A 42 17.99 -10.02 -7.61
N TYR A 43 17.74 -9.09 -6.68
CA TYR A 43 16.70 -9.25 -5.68
C TYR A 43 15.31 -9.39 -6.29
N LEU A 44 14.92 -8.50 -7.22
CA LEU A 44 13.61 -8.54 -7.89
C LEU A 44 13.39 -9.86 -8.63
N ASP A 45 14.41 -10.39 -9.30
CA ASP A 45 14.32 -11.69 -9.96
C ASP A 45 14.16 -12.82 -8.93
N SER A 46 14.87 -12.77 -7.80
CA SER A 46 14.77 -13.77 -6.74
C SER A 46 13.40 -13.83 -6.05
N VAL A 47 12.69 -12.70 -5.97
CA VAL A 47 11.38 -12.60 -5.30
C VAL A 47 10.20 -12.70 -6.25
N ARG A 48 10.45 -12.71 -7.57
CA ARG A 48 9.39 -12.73 -8.61
C ARG A 48 8.42 -13.90 -8.41
N GLU A 49 8.94 -15.12 -8.29
CA GLU A 49 8.12 -16.33 -8.12
C GLU A 49 7.21 -16.26 -6.89
N ARG A 50 7.69 -15.62 -5.81
CA ARG A 50 6.93 -15.44 -4.56
C ARG A 50 5.90 -14.31 -4.65
N ALA A 51 6.19 -13.26 -5.42
CA ALA A 51 5.32 -12.09 -5.57
C ALA A 51 4.26 -12.26 -6.66
N GLU A 52 4.48 -13.13 -7.65
CA GLU A 52 3.58 -13.38 -8.77
C GLU A 52 2.14 -13.71 -8.36
N PRO A 53 1.87 -14.58 -7.36
CA PRO A 53 0.50 -14.90 -6.96
C PRO A 53 -0.28 -13.72 -6.37
N TYR A 54 0.43 -12.72 -5.84
CA TYR A 54 -0.16 -11.54 -5.21
C TYR A 54 -0.39 -10.39 -6.20
N GLY A 55 0.32 -10.38 -7.34
CA GLY A 55 0.30 -9.30 -8.34
C GLY A 55 0.91 -7.96 -7.87
N LEU A 56 1.06 -7.77 -6.56
CA LEU A 56 1.69 -6.61 -5.91
C LEU A 56 2.47 -7.07 -4.67
N CYS A 57 3.67 -6.52 -4.48
CA CYS A 57 4.45 -6.69 -3.25
C CYS A 57 4.98 -5.34 -2.75
N ARG A 58 5.21 -5.23 -1.44
CA ARG A 58 5.79 -4.06 -0.78
C ARG A 58 7.16 -4.43 -0.23
N VAL A 59 8.22 -3.82 -0.75
CA VAL A 59 9.57 -3.95 -0.18
C VAL A 59 9.75 -2.88 0.89
N THR A 60 10.08 -3.27 2.12
CA THR A 60 10.29 -2.36 3.24
C THR A 60 11.66 -2.57 3.87
N VAL A 61 12.40 -1.48 4.04
CA VAL A 61 13.62 -1.40 4.85
C VAL A 61 13.45 -0.28 5.88
N PRO A 62 13.96 -0.42 7.11
CA PRO A 62 13.95 0.67 8.07
C PRO A 62 14.85 1.81 7.56
N TRP A 63 14.43 3.05 7.82
CA TRP A 63 15.22 4.25 7.56
C TRP A 63 15.84 4.79 8.85
N LEU A 64 16.90 5.58 8.71
CA LEU A 64 17.52 6.29 9.84
C LEU A 64 17.25 7.79 9.71
N ASN A 65 16.59 8.35 10.72
CA ASN A 65 16.39 9.78 10.85
C ASN A 65 17.45 10.37 11.78
N ILE A 66 18.22 11.35 11.28
CA ILE A 66 19.22 12.09 12.06
C ILE A 66 18.80 13.55 12.09
N GLY A 67 18.40 14.03 13.27
CA GLY A 67 17.96 15.40 13.50
C GLY A 67 18.94 16.21 14.33
N MET A 68 18.89 17.53 14.19
CA MET A 68 19.54 18.49 15.06
C MET A 68 18.51 19.43 15.71
N VAL A 69 18.95 20.30 16.62
CA VAL A 69 18.07 21.30 17.26
C VAL A 69 17.40 22.14 16.17
N PHE A 70 16.07 22.24 16.24
CA PHE A 70 15.19 22.91 15.26
C PHE A 70 15.07 22.25 13.88
N SER A 71 15.52 21.00 13.70
CA SER A 71 15.10 20.22 12.53
C SER A 71 13.59 19.95 12.57
N THR A 72 12.90 20.23 11.46
CA THR A 72 11.46 20.01 11.31
C THR A 72 11.16 19.20 10.06
N SER A 73 10.22 18.26 10.17
CA SER A 73 9.67 17.55 9.02
C SER A 73 8.30 18.12 8.63
N CYS A 74 8.03 18.24 7.34
CA CYS A 74 6.71 18.61 6.86
C CYS A 74 5.70 17.50 7.14
N TRP A 75 4.44 17.87 7.36
CA TRP A 75 3.34 16.90 7.46
C TRP A 75 3.31 16.00 6.22
N SER A 76 3.47 14.70 6.44
CA SER A 76 3.49 13.67 5.41
C SER A 76 2.62 12.49 5.83
N ARG A 77 2.10 11.73 4.85
CA ARG A 77 1.46 10.44 5.08
C ARG A 77 2.14 9.40 4.20
N ASP A 78 2.24 8.19 4.71
CA ASP A 78 2.66 7.06 3.89
C ASP A 78 1.81 6.99 2.61
N GLN A 79 2.48 6.79 1.48
CA GLN A 79 1.86 6.83 0.15
C GLN A 79 0.76 5.78 -0.01
N ASN A 80 0.86 4.69 0.74
CA ASN A 80 -0.09 3.60 0.75
C ASN A 80 -1.04 3.64 1.98
N ARG A 81 -1.00 4.74 2.75
CA ARG A 81 -1.74 4.93 4.03
C ARG A 81 -1.50 3.81 5.05
N LEU A 82 -0.32 3.19 5.02
CA LEU A 82 0.04 2.14 5.95
C LEU A 82 0.58 2.73 7.26
N PRO A 83 0.42 2.03 8.39
CA PRO A 83 1.04 2.44 9.63
C PRO A 83 2.57 2.36 9.52
N PHE A 84 3.25 3.34 10.10
CA PHE A 84 4.69 3.34 10.32
C PHE A 84 4.98 3.57 11.81
N ILE A 85 6.17 3.16 12.25
CA ILE A 85 6.64 3.31 13.63
C ILE A 85 8.01 3.96 13.55
N ASP A 86 8.19 5.05 14.29
CA ASP A 86 9.48 5.69 14.47
C ASP A 86 10.01 5.41 15.87
N TYR A 87 11.27 5.00 15.94
CA TYR A 87 11.96 4.69 17.18
C TYR A 87 13.14 5.63 17.39
N LEU A 88 13.13 6.37 18.51
CA LEU A 88 14.24 7.22 18.90
C LEU A 88 15.32 6.38 19.59
N HIS A 89 16.43 6.15 18.90
CA HIS A 89 17.54 5.36 19.45
C HIS A 89 18.23 6.06 20.62
N THR A 90 18.61 7.33 20.44
CA THR A 90 19.33 8.17 21.41
C THR A 90 19.18 9.65 21.05
N GLY A 91 19.29 10.56 22.02
CA GLY A 91 19.32 12.00 21.76
C GLY A 91 18.34 12.77 22.64
N ALA A 92 18.05 14.02 22.25
CA ALA A 92 16.98 14.81 22.84
C ALA A 92 15.61 14.38 22.30
N ASP A 93 14.55 14.66 23.07
CA ASP A 93 13.19 14.27 22.69
C ASP A 93 12.75 14.91 21.37
N CYS A 94 12.14 14.10 20.51
CA CYS A 94 11.51 14.56 19.29
C CYS A 94 10.08 15.01 19.57
N ILE A 95 9.69 16.14 18.99
CA ILE A 95 8.32 16.65 19.03
C ILE A 95 7.61 16.19 17.75
N TRP A 96 6.47 15.53 17.91
CA TRP A 96 5.61 14.99 16.84
C TRP A 96 4.38 15.86 16.62
#